data_AF-A0A832HDK6-F1
#
_entry.id   AF-A0A832HDK6-F1
#
_cell.length_a   1.000
_cell.length_b   1.000
_cell.length_c   1.000
_cell.angle_alpha   90.00
_cell.angle_beta   90.00
_cell.angle_gamma   90.00
#
_symmetry.space_group_name_H-M   'P 1'
#
loop_
_entity.id
_entity.type
_entity.pdbx_description
1 polymer ?
#
loop_
_entity_poly.entity_id
_entity_poly.type
_entity_poly.pdbx_seq_one_letter_code
_entity_poly.pdbx_strand_id
1 'polypeptide(L)'
;MPVFPLIRSTALALIGALILGGCGGFAFEVKIPRKLVEEQVARKFPTVRNKGLLSLKLSNPQLDFQGSSNRLGVKADAEVRILRALPIPGTILCDGTLEYRPQTGTFVFTDVQVKKFNIRDLPQSYADDIAGLVGTAALGALGGLEIYQLNPEATEEKLAKLALKGVRVTDDGIVAKLGLGGK
;
A
#
# COMPACT_ATOMS: atom_id res chain seq x y z
N MET A 1 7.17 72.60 -42.43
CA MET A 1 6.37 71.42 -42.84
C MET A 1 6.35 70.44 -41.67
N PRO A 2 5.21 69.79 -41.42
CA PRO A 2 4.52 69.72 -40.12
C PRO A 2 4.84 68.38 -39.39
N VAL A 3 4.38 67.97 -38.20
CA VAL A 3 3.18 68.20 -37.38
C VAL A 3 3.57 67.78 -35.93
N PHE A 4 3.20 68.54 -34.90
CA PHE A 4 2.92 68.01 -33.55
C PHE A 4 1.39 67.85 -33.43
N PRO A 5 0.85 66.79 -32.79
CA PRO A 5 0.44 66.93 -31.38
C PRO A 5 0.68 65.66 -30.54
N LEU A 6 1.08 65.82 -29.27
CA LEU A 6 0.22 65.65 -28.09
C LEU A 6 -0.70 64.42 -28.11
N ILE A 7 -0.35 63.41 -27.31
CA ILE A 7 -1.34 62.56 -26.64
C ILE A 7 -1.08 62.66 -25.13
N ARG A 8 -1.95 63.45 -24.49
CA ARG A 8 -2.30 63.34 -23.08
C ARG A 8 -3.05 62.01 -22.90
N SER A 9 -2.73 61.22 -21.89
CA SER A 9 -3.75 60.45 -21.17
C SER A 9 -3.24 59.95 -19.83
N THR A 10 -3.96 60.39 -18.82
CA THR A 10 -3.91 60.06 -17.40
C THR A 10 -4.31 58.62 -17.11
N ALA A 11 -3.61 58.03 -16.13
CA ALA A 11 -4.01 57.00 -15.17
C ALA A 11 -5.26 56.14 -15.45
N LEU A 12 -5.07 54.81 -15.40
CA LEU A 12 -6.00 53.94 -14.68
C LEU A 12 -5.25 52.74 -14.09
N ALA A 13 -5.21 52.69 -12.76
CA ALA A 13 -4.83 51.52 -12.00
C ALA A 13 -5.87 50.41 -12.23
N LEU A 14 -5.42 49.19 -12.54
CA LEU A 14 -6.18 47.99 -12.22
C LEU A 14 -5.33 47.09 -11.33
N ILE A 15 -5.57 47.24 -10.02
CA ILE A 15 -5.29 46.24 -9.01
C ILE A 15 -6.20 45.06 -9.33
N GLY A 16 -5.64 44.02 -9.94
CA GLY A 16 -6.29 42.72 -10.11
C GLY A 16 -6.00 41.81 -8.92
N ALA A 17 -6.46 42.19 -7.73
CA ALA A 17 -6.49 41.29 -6.57
C ALA A 17 -7.65 40.30 -6.77
N LEU A 18 -7.39 39.19 -7.47
CA LEU A 18 -8.32 38.09 -7.56
C LEU A 18 -8.09 37.13 -6.39
N ILE A 19 -8.57 37.53 -5.21
CA ILE A 19 -8.75 36.62 -4.08
C ILE A 19 -10.02 35.81 -4.40
N LEU A 20 -9.85 34.71 -5.12
CA LEU A 20 -10.89 33.69 -5.19
C LEU A 20 -10.71 32.75 -3.99
N GLY A 21 -11.65 32.87 -3.05
CA GLY A 21 -11.75 31.99 -1.90
C GLY A 21 -11.84 30.53 -2.33
N GLY A 22 -10.85 29.75 -1.94
CA GLY A 22 -10.96 28.30 -1.85
C GLY A 22 -11.28 27.94 -0.40
N CYS A 23 -12.55 27.65 -0.10
CA CYS A 23 -12.90 26.83 1.06
C CYS A 23 -12.48 25.38 0.74
N GLY A 24 -11.17 25.16 0.63
CA GLY A 24 -10.58 23.85 0.41
C GLY A 24 -10.11 23.33 1.75
N GLY A 25 -10.77 22.29 2.28
CA GLY A 25 -10.33 21.64 3.50
C GLY A 25 -8.83 21.29 3.42
N PHE A 26 -8.10 21.50 4.52
CA PHE A 26 -6.67 21.20 4.59
C PHE A 26 -6.42 19.73 4.22
N ALA A 27 -5.62 19.52 3.19
CA ALA A 27 -5.18 18.20 2.74
C ALA A 27 -3.68 18.22 2.45
N PHE A 28 -2.99 17.14 2.83
CA PHE A 28 -1.56 16.98 2.64
C PHE A 28 -1.24 15.56 2.17
N GLU A 29 -0.08 15.42 1.52
CA GLU A 29 0.41 14.14 1.01
C GLU A 29 1.45 13.54 1.95
N VAL A 30 1.32 12.24 2.18
CA VAL A 30 2.26 11.42 2.93
C VAL A 30 2.90 10.46 1.93
N LYS A 31 4.23 10.53 1.80
CA LYS A 31 4.99 9.64 0.94
C LYS A 31 5.61 8.55 1.80
N ILE A 32 5.22 7.31 1.54
CA ILE A 32 5.77 6.11 2.17
C ILE A 32 6.77 5.52 1.16
N PRO A 33 8.09 5.60 1.42
CA PRO A 33 9.09 5.12 0.48
C PRO A 33 8.99 3.61 0.25
N ARG A 34 9.18 3.16 -0.99
CA ARG A 34 9.24 1.73 -1.37
C ARG A 34 10.06 0.89 -0.39
N LYS A 35 11.29 1.33 -0.09
CA LYS A 35 12.22 0.61 0.78
C LYS A 35 11.64 0.34 2.17
N LEU A 36 10.89 1.31 2.74
CA LEU A 36 10.26 1.14 4.05
C LEU A 36 9.19 0.04 4.00
N VAL A 37 8.38 0.01 2.94
CA VAL A 37 7.37 -1.03 2.74
C VAL A 37 8.02 -2.40 2.57
N GLU A 38 9.08 -2.47 1.76
CA GLU A 38 9.86 -3.69 1.54
C GLU A 38 10.44 -4.22 2.85
N GLU A 39 11.02 -3.34 3.68
CA GLU A 39 11.54 -3.69 5.01
C GLU A 39 10.44 -4.19 5.95
N GLN A 40 9.27 -3.56 5.99
CA GLN A 40 8.17 -4.00 6.86
C GLN A 40 7.62 -5.37 6.43
N VAL A 41 7.47 -5.60 5.13
CA VAL A 41 7.03 -6.90 4.60
C VAL A 41 8.10 -7.95 4.89
N ALA A 42 9.38 -7.67 4.64
CA ALA A 42 10.48 -8.60 4.88
C ALA A 42 10.54 -9.10 6.33
N ARG A 43 10.19 -8.28 7.32
CA ARG A 43 10.15 -8.66 8.75
C ARG A 43 9.15 -9.78 9.07
N LYS A 44 8.16 -10.02 8.21
CA LYS A 44 7.19 -11.12 8.37
C LYS A 44 7.65 -12.44 7.77
N PHE A 45 8.79 -12.44 7.07
CA PHE A 45 9.38 -13.62 6.45
C PHE A 45 10.70 -14.00 7.15
N PRO A 46 11.04 -15.30 7.19
CA PRO A 46 10.23 -16.41 6.73
C PRO A 46 9.01 -16.66 7.65
N THR A 47 7.93 -17.16 7.08
CA THR A 47 6.75 -17.60 7.84
C THR A 47 6.50 -19.08 7.59
N VAL A 48 6.05 -19.80 8.61
CA VAL A 48 5.74 -21.22 8.53
C VAL A 48 4.30 -21.44 8.97
N ARG A 49 3.56 -22.25 8.21
CA ARG A 49 2.22 -22.73 8.56
C ARG A 49 2.18 -24.24 8.44
N ASN A 50 1.51 -24.87 9.40
CA ASN A 50 1.35 -26.31 9.45
C ASN A 50 -0.13 -26.67 9.45
N LYS A 51 -0.50 -27.76 8.78
CA LYS A 51 -1.85 -28.33 8.81
C LYS A 51 -1.74 -29.85 8.68
N GLY A 52 -2.09 -30.56 9.76
CA GLY A 52 -1.93 -32.01 9.81
C GLY A 52 -0.48 -32.42 9.54
N LEU A 53 -0.25 -33.14 8.45
CA LEU A 53 1.06 -33.63 8.03
C LEU A 53 1.82 -32.65 7.11
N LEU A 54 1.18 -31.56 6.71
CA LEU A 54 1.72 -30.57 5.78
C LEU A 54 2.39 -29.43 6.54
N SER A 55 3.53 -28.98 6.01
CA SER A 55 4.20 -27.75 6.41
C SER A 55 4.47 -26.91 5.17
N LEU A 56 4.11 -25.64 5.22
CA LEU A 56 4.42 -24.63 4.20
C LEU A 56 5.31 -23.57 4.83
N LYS A 57 6.47 -23.35 4.24
CA LYS A 57 7.34 -22.21 4.55
C LYS A 57 7.34 -21.24 3.37
N LEU A 58 7.18 -19.97 3.67
CA LEU A 58 7.33 -18.89 2.70
C LEU A 58 8.58 -18.07 3.05
N SER A 59 9.36 -17.69 2.05
CA SER A 59 10.61 -16.95 2.21
C SER A 59 10.90 -16.03 1.03
N ASN A 60 11.91 -15.17 1.19
CA ASN A 60 12.42 -14.27 0.15
C ASN A 60 11.30 -13.43 -0.51
N PRO A 61 10.53 -12.65 0.25
CA PRO A 61 9.47 -11.82 -0.31
C PRO A 61 10.05 -10.75 -1.23
N GLN A 62 9.41 -10.54 -2.36
CA GLN A 62 9.71 -9.49 -3.34
C GLN A 62 8.44 -8.71 -3.62
N LEU A 63 8.50 -7.38 -3.50
CA LEU A 63 7.36 -6.51 -3.72
C LEU A 63 7.27 -6.04 -5.17
N ASP A 64 6.05 -6.00 -5.67
CA ASP A 64 5.68 -5.45 -6.98
C ASP A 64 4.65 -4.33 -6.77
N PHE A 65 4.99 -3.10 -7.14
CA PHE A 65 4.15 -1.93 -6.91
C PHE A 65 3.30 -1.69 -8.15
N GLN A 66 2.08 -2.20 -8.14
CA GLN A 66 1.21 -2.22 -9.32
C GLN A 66 0.36 -0.96 -9.37
N GLY A 67 0.95 0.16 -9.82
CA GLY A 67 0.29 1.46 -9.86
C GLY A 67 -0.99 1.48 -10.70
N SER A 68 -1.07 0.68 -11.77
CA SER A 68 -2.26 0.60 -12.65
C SER A 68 -3.48 -0.03 -11.98
N SER A 69 -3.28 -1.01 -11.10
CA SER A 69 -4.35 -1.66 -10.32
C SER A 69 -4.49 -1.07 -8.92
N ASN A 70 -3.58 -0.16 -8.52
CA ASN A 70 -3.45 0.37 -7.17
C ASN A 70 -3.29 -0.72 -6.10
N ARG A 71 -2.52 -1.77 -6.42
CA ARG A 71 -2.28 -2.93 -5.54
C ARG A 71 -0.79 -3.12 -5.30
N LEU A 72 -0.47 -3.77 -4.18
CA LEU A 72 0.88 -4.18 -3.83
C LEU A 72 0.97 -5.69 -3.97
N GLY A 73 1.70 -6.15 -4.98
CA GLY A 73 2.02 -7.56 -5.21
C GLY A 73 3.14 -8.01 -4.27
N VAL A 74 3.05 -9.25 -3.80
CA VAL A 74 4.09 -9.95 -3.05
C VAL A 74 4.31 -11.30 -3.68
N LYS A 75 5.51 -11.48 -4.23
CA LYS A 75 6.00 -12.78 -4.69
C LYS A 75 6.92 -13.36 -3.62
N ALA A 76 6.77 -14.64 -3.31
CA ALA A 76 7.66 -15.31 -2.35
C ALA A 76 7.94 -16.74 -2.78
N ASP A 77 9.11 -17.23 -2.39
CA ASP A 77 9.46 -18.64 -2.50
C ASP A 77 8.61 -19.45 -1.52
N ALA A 78 8.19 -20.64 -1.95
CA ALA A 78 7.43 -21.58 -1.13
C ALA A 78 8.18 -22.90 -1.03
N GLU A 79 8.20 -23.49 0.16
CA GLU A 79 8.67 -24.85 0.42
C GLU A 79 7.55 -25.63 1.09
N VAL A 80 7.03 -26.67 0.44
CA VAL A 80 6.06 -27.59 1.04
C VAL A 80 6.74 -28.87 1.46
N ARG A 81 6.44 -29.32 2.68
CA ARG A 81 6.90 -30.59 3.22
C ARG A 81 5.72 -31.43 3.68
N ILE A 82 5.73 -32.71 3.31
CA ILE A 82 4.77 -33.72 3.78
C ILE A 82 5.51 -34.63 4.75
N LEU A 83 5.14 -34.63 6.03
CA LEU A 83 5.86 -35.36 7.08
C LEU A 83 7.38 -35.06 7.08
N ARG A 84 8.22 -36.09 6.94
CA ARG A 84 9.68 -36.03 6.88
C ARG A 84 10.21 -36.12 5.45
N ALA A 85 9.36 -35.98 4.43
CA ALA A 85 9.78 -35.98 3.04
C ALA A 85 10.69 -34.78 2.73
N LEU A 86 11.36 -34.86 1.57
CA LEU A 86 12.11 -33.73 1.04
C LEU A 86 11.17 -32.55 0.74
N PRO A 87 11.60 -31.30 0.97
CA PRO A 87 10.84 -30.13 0.58
C PRO A 87 10.60 -30.08 -0.93
N ILE A 88 9.38 -29.74 -1.30
CA ILE A 88 8.97 -29.49 -2.67
C ILE A 88 8.97 -27.97 -2.88
N PRO A 89 9.82 -27.43 -3.77
CA PRO A 89 9.91 -26.00 -4.00
C PRO A 89 8.73 -25.49 -4.84
N GLY A 90 8.40 -24.23 -4.63
CA GLY A 90 7.37 -23.53 -5.37
C GLY A 90 7.46 -22.03 -5.22
N THR A 91 6.42 -21.34 -5.68
CA THR A 91 6.31 -19.89 -5.62
C THR A 91 4.86 -19.51 -5.40
N ILE A 92 4.65 -18.49 -4.57
CA ILE A 92 3.37 -17.82 -4.42
C ILE A 92 3.44 -16.42 -5.04
N LEU A 93 2.31 -15.97 -5.58
CA LEU A 93 2.04 -14.59 -5.89
C LEU A 93 0.72 -14.23 -5.22
N CYS A 94 0.78 -13.23 -4.36
CA CYS A 94 -0.40 -12.60 -3.78
C CYS A 94 -0.34 -11.10 -4.02
N ASP A 95 -1.45 -10.43 -3.82
CA ASP A 95 -1.49 -8.98 -3.78
C ASP A 95 -2.45 -8.50 -2.69
N GLY A 96 -2.44 -7.20 -2.44
CA GLY A 96 -3.43 -6.55 -1.60
C GLY A 96 -3.45 -5.06 -1.79
N THR A 97 -4.19 -4.39 -0.92
CA THR A 97 -4.33 -2.93 -0.90
C THR A 97 -3.83 -2.37 0.41
N LEU A 98 -3.76 -1.04 0.49
CA LEU A 98 -3.43 -0.33 1.71
C LEU A 98 -4.61 0.51 2.16
N GLU A 99 -4.93 0.38 3.44
CA GLU A 99 -6.00 1.12 4.10
C GLU A 99 -5.42 1.93 5.25
N TYR A 100 -5.93 3.15 5.44
CA TYR A 100 -5.59 3.97 6.60
C TYR A 100 -6.58 3.67 7.74
N ARG A 101 -6.06 3.39 8.94
CA ARG A 101 -6.80 3.21 10.18
C ARG A 101 -6.70 4.51 10.99
N PRO A 102 -7.77 5.35 11.04
CA PRO A 102 -7.70 6.64 11.72
C PRO A 102 -7.49 6.54 13.22
N GLN A 103 -7.95 5.45 13.85
CA GLN A 103 -7.85 5.24 15.31
C GLN A 103 -6.38 5.14 15.77
N THR A 104 -5.53 4.51 14.96
CA THR A 104 -4.12 4.26 15.26
C THR A 104 -3.18 5.14 14.42
N GLY A 105 -3.71 5.83 13.41
CA GLY A 105 -2.93 6.58 12.44
C GLY A 105 -2.04 5.68 11.57
N THR A 106 -2.43 4.41 11.38
CA THR A 106 -1.61 3.40 10.68
C THR A 106 -2.12 3.09 9.29
N PHE A 107 -1.19 2.83 8.37
CA PHE A 107 -1.46 2.25 7.06
C PHE A 107 -1.26 0.74 7.16
N VAL A 108 -2.31 -0.01 6.88
CA VAL A 108 -2.34 -1.47 7.02
C VAL A 108 -2.55 -2.15 5.67
N PHE A 109 -1.85 -3.25 5.46
CA PHE A 109 -2.02 -4.10 4.30
C PHE A 109 -3.31 -4.93 4.48
N THR A 110 -4.23 -4.85 3.52
CA THR A 110 -5.55 -5.47 3.59
C THR A 110 -5.97 -6.04 2.23
N ASP A 111 -7.13 -6.69 2.18
CA ASP A 111 -7.67 -7.32 0.96
C ASP A 111 -6.64 -8.24 0.29
N VAL A 112 -5.99 -9.08 1.11
CA VAL A 112 -4.95 -10.02 0.64
C VAL A 112 -5.60 -11.10 -0.20
N GLN A 113 -5.13 -11.26 -1.43
CA GLN A 113 -5.63 -12.26 -2.36
C GLN A 113 -4.47 -13.06 -2.95
N VAL A 114 -4.58 -14.38 -2.92
CA VAL A 114 -3.65 -15.27 -3.63
C VAL A 114 -4.03 -15.26 -5.10
N LYS A 115 -3.12 -14.81 -5.96
CA LYS A 115 -3.33 -14.73 -7.42
C LYS A 115 -2.81 -15.95 -8.14
N LYS A 116 -1.68 -16.47 -7.67
CA LYS A 116 -1.07 -17.65 -8.25
C LYS A 116 -0.30 -18.40 -7.19
N PHE A 117 -0.31 -19.71 -7.33
CA PHE A 117 0.57 -20.59 -6.59
C PHE A 117 1.00 -21.69 -7.52
N ASN A 118 2.30 -22.02 -7.48
CA ASN A 118 2.87 -23.05 -8.31
C ASN A 118 3.81 -23.91 -7.48
N ILE A 119 3.51 -25.19 -7.38
CA ILE A 119 4.38 -26.21 -6.78
C ILE A 119 4.57 -27.30 -7.81
N ARG A 120 5.83 -27.66 -8.04
CA ARG A 120 6.17 -28.75 -8.96
C ARG A 120 5.78 -30.09 -8.35
N ASP A 121 5.24 -30.98 -9.17
CA ASP A 121 4.97 -32.37 -8.80
C ASP A 121 4.10 -32.53 -7.54
N LEU A 122 3.17 -31.59 -7.34
CA LEU A 122 2.28 -31.63 -6.19
C LEU A 122 1.29 -32.79 -6.33
N PRO A 123 1.24 -33.74 -5.38
CA PRO A 123 0.26 -34.81 -5.45
C PRO A 123 -1.15 -34.23 -5.33
N GLN A 124 -2.03 -34.63 -6.26
CA GLN A 124 -3.38 -34.08 -6.35
C GLN A 124 -4.22 -34.28 -5.08
N SER A 125 -3.93 -35.32 -4.29
CA SER A 125 -4.55 -35.58 -3.00
C SER A 125 -4.34 -34.48 -1.95
N TYR A 126 -3.33 -33.63 -2.12
CA TYR A 126 -3.02 -32.53 -1.19
C TYR A 126 -3.30 -31.14 -1.79
N ALA A 127 -3.81 -31.05 -3.02
CA ALA A 127 -3.96 -29.78 -3.73
C ALA A 127 -4.81 -28.76 -2.95
N ASP A 128 -6.00 -29.17 -2.50
CA ASP A 128 -6.94 -28.29 -1.78
C ASP A 128 -6.42 -27.89 -0.39
N ASP A 129 -5.83 -28.84 0.33
CA ASP A 129 -5.25 -28.57 1.64
C ASP A 129 -4.10 -27.57 1.58
N ILE A 130 -3.27 -27.68 0.54
CA ILE A 130 -2.15 -26.77 0.33
C ILE A 130 -2.66 -25.41 -0.16
N ALA A 131 -3.65 -25.36 -1.05
CA ALA A 131 -4.26 -24.10 -1.46
C ALA A 131 -4.83 -23.34 -0.24
N GLY A 132 -5.52 -24.04 0.65
CA GLY A 132 -5.99 -23.47 1.92
C GLY A 132 -4.84 -23.00 2.82
N LEU A 133 -3.78 -23.81 2.95
CA LEU A 133 -2.61 -23.47 3.77
C LEU A 133 -1.86 -22.23 3.23
N VAL A 134 -1.75 -22.10 1.91
CA VAL A 134 -1.20 -20.91 1.23
C VAL A 134 -2.05 -19.68 1.53
N GLY A 135 -3.37 -19.78 1.44
CA GLY A 135 -4.28 -18.70 1.78
C GLY A 135 -4.10 -18.22 3.22
N THR A 136 -4.08 -19.15 4.19
CA THR A 136 -3.85 -18.82 5.61
C THR A 136 -2.45 -18.28 5.87
N ALA A 137 -1.43 -18.77 5.15
CA ALA A 137 -0.06 -18.26 5.27
C ALA A 137 0.06 -16.83 4.75
N ALA A 138 -0.48 -16.55 3.56
CA ALA A 138 -0.49 -15.21 2.97
C ALA A 138 -1.28 -14.23 3.84
N LEU A 139 -2.50 -14.58 4.25
CA LEU A 139 -3.31 -13.74 5.13
C LEU A 139 -2.63 -13.52 6.49
N GLY A 140 -2.03 -14.55 7.08
CA GLY A 140 -1.35 -14.42 8.36
C GLY A 140 -0.01 -13.66 8.30
N ALA A 141 0.62 -13.55 7.13
CA ALA A 141 1.85 -12.79 6.95
C ALA A 141 1.57 -11.31 6.60
N LEU A 142 0.58 -11.07 5.75
CA LEU A 142 0.32 -9.76 5.15
C LEU A 142 -0.96 -9.10 5.67
N GLY A 143 -1.98 -9.87 6.05
CA GLY A 143 -3.26 -9.32 6.50
C GLY A 143 -3.12 -8.54 7.81
N GLY A 144 -3.49 -7.26 7.78
CA GLY A 144 -3.36 -6.37 8.94
C GLY A 144 -1.92 -5.96 9.25
N LEU A 145 -0.96 -6.25 8.36
CA LEU A 145 0.41 -5.80 8.53
C LEU A 145 0.45 -4.27 8.51
N GLU A 146 0.88 -3.68 9.62
CA GLU A 146 1.14 -2.24 9.68
C GLU A 146 2.41 -1.91 8.90
N ILE A 147 2.26 -1.07 7.88
CA ILE A 147 3.35 -0.66 7.00
C ILE A 147 3.94 0.67 7.48
N TYR A 148 3.10 1.58 7.97
CA TYR A 148 3.56 2.90 8.36
C TYR A 148 2.61 3.53 9.38
N GLN A 149 3.16 4.27 10.34
CA GLN A 149 2.39 5.09 11.26
C GLN A 149 2.69 6.56 11.00
N LEU A 150 1.64 7.36 10.79
CA LEU A 150 1.76 8.76 10.35
C LEU A 150 2.50 9.63 11.36
N ASN A 151 2.13 9.52 12.62
CA ASN A 151 2.79 10.20 13.73
C ASN A 151 2.50 9.43 15.02
N PRO A 152 3.48 8.69 15.56
CA PRO A 152 3.29 7.91 16.78
C PRO A 152 3.03 8.77 18.03
N GLU A 153 3.37 10.06 18.01
CA GLU A 153 3.17 10.98 19.14
C GLU A 153 1.88 11.79 19.04
N ALA A 154 1.14 11.69 17.93
CA ALA A 154 -0.12 12.40 17.76
C ALA A 154 -1.22 11.78 18.63
N THR A 155 -2.06 12.63 19.23
CA THR A 155 -3.24 12.16 19.97
C THR A 155 -4.27 11.53 19.04
N GLU A 156 -5.00 10.53 19.54
CA GLU A 156 -6.09 9.88 18.80
C GLU A 156 -7.10 10.90 18.25
N GLU A 157 -7.47 11.92 19.03
CA GLU A 157 -8.39 12.98 18.60
C GLU A 157 -7.89 13.73 17.34
N LYS A 158 -6.58 13.98 17.24
CA LYS A 158 -5.98 14.63 16.06
C LYS A 158 -5.97 13.69 14.85
N LEU A 159 -5.68 12.40 15.07
CA LEU A 159 -5.65 11.40 14.01
C LEU A 159 -7.05 11.07 13.48
N ALA A 160 -8.07 11.03 14.36
CA ALA A 160 -9.46 10.79 14.02
C ALA A 160 -10.07 11.93 13.16
N LYS A 161 -9.53 13.14 13.26
CA LYS A 161 -9.90 14.28 12.38
C LYS A 161 -9.36 14.12 10.96
N LEU A 162 -8.39 13.22 10.73
CA LEU A 162 -7.86 12.93 9.42
C LEU A 162 -8.66 11.80 8.77
N ALA A 163 -9.17 12.08 7.57
CA ALA A 163 -9.74 11.09 6.69
C ALA A 163 -8.80 10.83 5.52
N LEU A 164 -8.70 9.56 5.14
CA LEU A 164 -8.05 9.17 3.91
C LEU A 164 -8.88 9.66 2.73
N LYS A 165 -8.30 10.55 1.91
CA LYS A 165 -8.91 11.06 0.68
C LYS A 165 -8.48 10.25 -0.54
N GLY A 166 -7.38 9.50 -0.42
CA GLY A 166 -6.96 8.53 -1.43
C GLY A 166 -5.60 7.94 -1.11
N VAL A 167 -5.35 6.73 -1.61
CA VAL A 167 -4.04 6.08 -1.61
C VAL A 167 -3.70 5.73 -3.05
N ARG A 168 -2.45 6.01 -3.44
CA ARG A 168 -1.90 5.56 -4.73
C ARG A 168 -0.61 4.79 -4.53
N VAL A 169 -0.57 3.61 -5.10
CA VAL A 169 0.67 2.86 -5.34
C VAL A 169 1.38 3.47 -6.55
N THR A 170 2.69 3.65 -6.43
CA THR A 170 3.58 4.23 -7.45
C THR A 170 4.87 3.43 -7.52
N ASP A 171 5.69 3.67 -8.53
CA ASP A 171 6.97 2.99 -8.66
C ASP A 171 7.93 3.29 -7.50
N ASP A 172 7.83 4.48 -6.89
CA ASP A 172 8.72 4.91 -5.79
C ASP A 172 8.19 4.57 -4.40
N GLY A 173 6.97 4.02 -4.29
CA GLY A 173 6.33 3.74 -3.02
C GLY A 173 4.84 4.03 -3.03
N ILE A 174 4.31 4.52 -1.90
CA ILE A 174 2.89 4.84 -1.74
C ILE A 174 2.72 6.31 -1.44
N VAL A 175 1.75 6.95 -2.08
CA VAL A 175 1.33 8.31 -1.80
C VAL A 175 -0.08 8.27 -1.22
N ALA A 176 -0.20 8.66 0.04
CA ALA A 176 -1.49 8.81 0.71
C ALA A 176 -1.87 10.28 0.81
N LYS A 177 -3.08 10.61 0.38
CA LYS A 177 -3.71 11.93 0.56
C LYS A 177 -4.57 11.90 1.80
N LEU A 178 -4.17 12.66 2.81
CA LEU A 178 -4.93 12.85 4.03
C LEU A 178 -5.52 14.25 4.03
N GLY A 179 -6.71 14.40 4.59
CA GLY A 179 -7.29 15.72 4.82
C GLY A 179 -8.35 15.65 5.90
N LEU A 180 -8.90 16.79 6.27
CA LEU A 180 -9.92 16.83 7.32
C LEU A 180 -11.14 15.97 6.93
N GLY A 181 -11.59 15.14 7.87
CA GLY A 181 -12.86 14.43 7.80
C GLY A 181 -13.99 15.46 7.81
N GLY A 182 -14.70 15.58 6.70
CA GLY A 182 -15.93 16.38 6.66
C GLY A 182 -17.02 15.64 7.42
N LYS A 183 -17.81 16.36 8.21
CA LYS A 183 -19.12 15.87 8.64
C LYS A 183 -20.04 15.74 7.43
#